data_AF-K0V206-F1
#
_entry.id   AF-K0V206-F1
#
_cell.length_a   1.000
_cell.length_b   1.000
_cell.length_c   1.000
_cell.angle_alpha   90.00
_cell.angle_beta   90.00
_cell.angle_gamma   90.00
#
_symmetry.space_group_name_H-M   'P 1'
#
loop_
_entity.id
_entity.type
_entity.pdbx_description
1 polymer ?
#
loop_
_entity_poly.entity_id
_entity_poly.type
_entity_poly.pdbx_seq_one_letter_code
_entity_poly.pdbx_strand_id
1 'polypeptide(L)'
;MTSEYADVRDMFRELSGLSEDSPAHERQRERIVERCLPLADHIARRFDGRGEPREDLVQVARVGLVNAINRFDVEAGSDFVSFAVPTIMGEVRRHFRDNSWSVKVPRRLKELHLRL
;
A
#
# COMPACT_ATOMS: atom_id res chain seq x y z
N MET A 1 13.75 14.38 8.95
CA MET A 1 13.53 12.97 8.62
C MET A 1 13.16 12.91 7.15
N THR A 2 14.12 12.63 6.27
CA THR A 2 13.82 12.38 4.86
C THR A 2 12.94 11.15 4.83
N SER A 3 11.70 11.28 4.37
CA SER A 3 10.77 10.15 4.23
C SER A 3 11.48 9.05 3.45
N GLU A 4 11.46 7.81 3.94
CA GLU A 4 12.08 6.63 3.29
C GLU A 4 11.61 6.44 1.84
N TYR A 5 10.51 7.11 1.46
CA TYR A 5 9.89 7.11 0.14
C TYR A 5 9.77 8.52 -0.47
N ALA A 6 10.61 9.47 -0.07
CA ALA A 6 10.56 10.85 -0.58
C ALA A 6 10.71 10.94 -2.11
N ASP A 7 11.48 10.02 -2.70
CA ASP A 7 11.70 9.89 -4.15
C ASP A 7 10.44 9.47 -4.92
N VAL A 8 9.51 8.76 -4.28
CA VAL A 8 8.30 8.24 -4.94
C VAL A 8 7.45 9.37 -5.51
N ARG A 9 7.44 10.55 -4.87
CA ARG A 9 6.72 11.71 -5.39
C ARG A 9 7.23 12.14 -6.76
N ASP A 10 8.54 12.19 -6.94
CA ASP A 10 9.15 12.57 -8.21
C ASP A 10 8.91 11.49 -9.28
N MET A 11 8.90 10.22 -8.88
CA MET A 11 8.56 9.12 -9.79
C MET A 11 7.12 9.24 -10.33
N PHE A 12 6.15 9.67 -9.50
CA PHE A 12 4.78 9.93 -9.94
C PHE A 12 4.67 11.15 -10.86
N ARG A 13 5.46 12.21 -10.62
CA ARG A 13 5.51 13.37 -11.54
C ARG A 13 6.07 12.99 -12.91
N GLU A 14 7.11 12.15 -12.91
CA GLU A 14 7.64 11.58 -14.16
C GLU A 14 6.57 10.75 -14.86
N LEU A 15 5.85 9.89 -14.12
CA LEU A 15 4.76 9.08 -14.67
C LEU A 15 3.67 9.95 -15.31
N SER A 16 3.22 11.02 -14.66
CA SER A 16 2.18 11.92 -15.18
C SER A 16 2.59 12.70 -16.43
N GLY A 17 3.90 12.81 -16.70
CA GLY A 17 4.42 13.42 -17.92
C GLY A 17 4.49 12.47 -19.12
N LEU A 18 4.24 11.18 -18.93
CA LEU A 18 4.29 10.16 -19.96
C LEU A 18 2.88 9.89 -20.52
N SER A 19 2.80 9.50 -21.80
CA SER A 19 1.54 9.05 -22.40
C SER A 19 1.14 7.69 -21.83
N GLU A 20 -0.12 7.54 -21.39
CA GLU A 20 -0.63 6.36 -20.69
C GLU A 20 -0.41 5.03 -21.45
N ASP A 21 -0.53 5.06 -22.78
CA ASP A 21 -0.36 3.88 -23.66
C ASP A 21 1.11 3.63 -24.07
N SER A 22 2.04 4.42 -23.57
CA SER A 22 3.45 4.27 -23.93
C SER A 22 4.14 3.18 -23.11
N PRO A 23 5.06 2.40 -23.71
CA PRO A 23 5.90 1.46 -22.97
C PRO A 23 6.73 2.14 -21.87
N ALA A 24 6.99 3.46 -21.98
CA ALA A 24 7.68 4.23 -20.95
C ALA A 24 6.80 4.42 -19.71
N HIS A 25 5.51 4.71 -19.89
CA HIS A 25 4.55 4.85 -18.81
C HIS A 25 4.41 3.54 -18.03
N GLU A 26 4.28 2.40 -18.74
CA GLU A 26 4.22 1.08 -18.12
C GLU A 26 5.49 0.78 -17.29
N ARG A 27 6.69 0.97 -17.86
CA ARG A 27 7.95 0.78 -17.13
C ARG A 27 8.08 1.69 -15.92
N GLN A 28 7.65 2.94 -16.02
CA GLN A 28 7.72 3.87 -14.90
C GLN A 28 6.77 3.44 -13.77
N ARG A 29 5.58 2.98 -14.12
CA ARG A 29 4.62 2.42 -13.15
C ARG A 29 5.19 1.19 -12.47
N GLU A 30 5.80 0.27 -13.21
CA GLU A 30 6.48 -0.91 -12.64
C GLU A 30 7.58 -0.52 -11.64
N ARG A 31 8.41 0.48 -11.98
CA ARG A 31 9.43 1.01 -11.06
C ARG A 31 8.83 1.52 -9.76
N ILE A 32 7.69 2.21 -9.81
CA ILE A 32 6.99 2.69 -8.60
C ILE A 32 6.48 1.51 -7.77
N VAL A 33 5.89 0.50 -8.42
CA VAL A 33 5.43 -0.72 -7.75
C VAL A 33 6.58 -1.40 -7.01
N GLU A 34 7.67 -1.70 -7.72
CA GLU A 34 8.86 -2.36 -7.16
C GLU A 34 9.47 -1.57 -6.00
N ARG A 35 9.58 -0.25 -6.17
CA ARG A 35 10.11 0.67 -5.14
C ARG A 35 9.30 0.62 -3.85
N CYS A 36 8.00 0.36 -3.96
CA CYS A 36 7.05 0.36 -2.85
C CYS A 36 6.69 -1.05 -2.33
N LEU A 37 7.14 -2.13 -2.96
CA LEU A 37 6.90 -3.50 -2.45
C LEU A 37 7.30 -3.69 -0.98
N PRO A 38 8.46 -3.17 -0.49
CA PRO A 38 8.83 -3.30 0.91
C PRO A 38 7.82 -2.65 1.88
N LEU A 39 7.12 -1.59 1.45
CA LEU A 39 6.08 -0.94 2.26
C LEU A 39 4.90 -1.89 2.48
N ALA A 40 4.42 -2.52 1.41
CA ALA A 40 3.34 -3.50 1.49
C ALA A 40 3.73 -4.72 2.35
N ASP A 41 4.93 -5.26 2.13
CA ASP A 41 5.45 -6.40 2.88
C ASP A 41 5.62 -6.06 4.37
N HIS A 42 6.06 -4.84 4.71
CA HIS A 42 6.15 -4.37 6.09
C HIS A 42 4.78 -4.24 6.75
N ILE A 43 3.77 -3.75 6.01
CA ILE A 43 2.39 -3.65 6.51
C ILE A 43 1.82 -5.06 6.76
N ALA A 44 1.99 -6.00 5.83
CA ALA A 44 1.51 -7.38 5.96
C ALA A 44 2.03 -8.06 7.25
N ARG A 45 3.32 -7.90 7.57
CA ARG A 45 3.94 -8.46 8.79
C ARG A 45 3.24 -8.03 10.08
N ARG A 46 2.57 -6.87 10.11
CA ARG A 46 1.81 -6.41 11.30
C ARG A 46 0.55 -7.25 11.57
N PHE A 47 0.15 -8.07 10.61
CA PHE A 47 -1.01 -8.95 10.67
C PHE A 47 -0.63 -10.43 10.82
N ASP A 48 0.65 -10.77 10.94
CA ASP A 48 1.12 -12.14 11.16
C ASP A 48 0.47 -12.78 12.41
N GLY A 49 0.28 -14.10 12.36
CA GLY A 49 -0.24 -14.88 13.48
C GLY A 49 -1.74 -14.71 13.76
N ARG A 50 -2.52 -14.23 12.78
CA ARG A 50 -3.95 -13.94 12.93
C ARG A 50 -4.90 -14.91 12.21
N GLY A 51 -4.42 -16.12 11.95
CA GLY A 51 -5.22 -17.19 11.34
C GLY A 51 -5.18 -17.23 9.81
N GLU A 52 -4.46 -16.32 9.16
CA GLU A 52 -4.17 -16.36 7.71
C GLU A 52 -2.67 -16.61 7.47
N PRO A 53 -2.30 -17.37 6.42
CA PRO A 53 -0.91 -17.53 6.00
C PRO A 53 -0.25 -16.19 5.67
N ARG A 54 1.02 -16.02 6.06
CA ARG A 54 1.78 -14.78 5.79
C ARG A 54 1.86 -14.45 4.31
N GLU A 55 1.99 -15.46 3.44
CA GLU A 55 2.08 -15.26 1.99
C GLU A 55 0.79 -14.64 1.43
N ASP A 56 -0.38 -15.07 1.93
CA ASP A 56 -1.66 -14.52 1.54
C ASP A 56 -1.80 -13.06 2.00
N LEU A 57 -1.39 -12.76 3.23
CA LEU A 57 -1.36 -11.39 3.75
C LEU A 57 -0.45 -10.47 2.92
N VAL A 58 0.71 -10.98 2.48
CA VAL A 58 1.63 -10.25 1.60
C VAL A 58 0.97 -9.99 0.25
N GLN A 59 0.32 -10.98 -0.35
CA GLN A 59 -0.38 -10.80 -1.64
C GLN A 59 -1.50 -9.75 -1.52
N VAL A 60 -2.34 -9.84 -0.49
CA VAL A 60 -3.42 -8.87 -0.25
C VAL A 60 -2.86 -7.47 -0.05
N ALA A 61 -1.76 -7.32 0.72
CA ALA A 61 -1.12 -6.03 0.91
C ALA A 61 -0.57 -5.46 -0.41
N ARG A 62 0.02 -6.30 -1.26
CA ARG A 62 0.53 -5.89 -2.58
C ARG A 62 -0.60 -5.49 -3.54
N VAL A 63 -1.75 -6.18 -3.51
CA VAL A 63 -2.96 -5.73 -4.23
C VAL A 63 -3.39 -4.35 -3.74
N GLY A 64 -3.42 -4.15 -2.42
CA GLY A 64 -3.71 -2.83 -1.84
C GLY A 64 -2.72 -1.75 -2.26
N LEU A 65 -1.44 -2.09 -2.43
CA LEU A 65 -0.42 -1.17 -2.92
C LEU A 65 -0.67 -0.79 -4.38
N VAL A 66 -0.93 -1.77 -5.25
CA VAL A 66 -1.25 -1.51 -6.67
C VAL A 66 -2.48 -0.62 -6.78
N ASN A 67 -3.51 -0.88 -5.97
CA ASN A 67 -4.71 -0.03 -5.92
C ASN A 67 -4.41 1.38 -5.42
N ALA A 68 -3.50 1.54 -4.45
CA ALA A 68 -3.05 2.85 -4.00
C ALA A 68 -2.29 3.59 -5.11
N ILE A 69 -1.38 2.92 -5.82
CA ILE A 69 -0.62 3.51 -6.93
C ILE A 69 -1.56 3.97 -8.05
N ASN A 70 -2.54 3.15 -8.42
CA ASN A 70 -3.49 3.49 -9.49
C ASN A 70 -4.42 4.67 -9.14
N ARG A 71 -4.55 5.02 -7.85
CA ARG A 71 -5.49 6.06 -7.37
C ARG A 71 -4.82 7.29 -6.81
N PHE A 72 -3.49 7.26 -6.65
CA PHE A 72 -2.76 8.37 -6.06
C PHE A 72 -2.68 9.52 -7.04
N ASP A 73 -3.01 10.72 -6.56
CA ASP A 73 -2.85 11.98 -7.28
C ASP A 73 -1.73 12.79 -6.63
N VAL A 74 -0.64 12.99 -7.38
CA VAL A 74 0.54 13.72 -6.92
C VAL A 74 0.31 15.24 -6.81
N GLU A 75 -0.68 15.76 -7.53
CA GLU A 75 -1.04 17.18 -7.55
C GLU A 75 -1.96 17.57 -6.38
N ALA A 76 -2.63 16.59 -5.76
CA ALA A 76 -3.41 16.79 -4.54
C ALA A 76 -2.56 17.18 -3.30
N GLY A 77 -1.23 17.21 -3.42
CA GLY A 77 -0.31 17.75 -2.41
C GLY A 77 -0.01 16.82 -1.23
N SER A 78 -0.66 15.65 -1.15
CA SER A 78 -0.43 14.65 -0.11
C SER A 78 0.83 13.82 -0.35
N ASP A 79 1.43 13.32 0.73
CA ASP A 79 2.53 12.34 0.66
C ASP A 79 2.00 10.94 0.31
N PHE A 80 2.67 10.23 -0.60
CA PHE A 80 2.24 8.91 -1.07
C PHE A 80 2.10 7.90 0.07
N VAL A 81 3.02 7.87 1.03
CA VAL A 81 2.97 6.91 2.15
C VAL A 81 1.76 7.18 3.02
N SER A 82 1.46 8.45 3.28
CA SER A 82 0.28 8.88 4.02
C SER A 82 -1.03 8.42 3.37
N PHE A 83 -1.07 8.34 2.04
CA PHE A 83 -2.20 7.82 1.27
C PHE A 83 -2.23 6.28 1.17
N ALA A 84 -1.07 5.66 0.90
CA ALA A 84 -0.96 4.24 0.61
C ALA A 84 -1.17 3.37 1.85
N VAL A 85 -0.61 3.76 3.00
CA VAL A 85 -0.72 2.99 4.25
C VAL A 85 -2.17 2.69 4.65
N PRO A 86 -3.09 3.67 4.77
CA PRO A 86 -4.49 3.39 5.13
C PRO A 86 -5.20 2.55 4.05
N THR A 87 -4.84 2.75 2.77
CA THR A 87 -5.40 1.97 1.64
C THR A 87 -5.01 0.50 1.75
N ILE A 88 -3.72 0.20 1.90
CA ILE A 88 -3.18 -1.16 2.04
C ILE A 88 -3.74 -1.85 3.29
N MET A 89 -3.75 -1.15 4.44
CA MET A 89 -4.33 -1.68 5.67
C MET A 89 -5.83 -1.97 5.52
N GLY A 90 -6.55 -1.14 4.76
CA GLY A 90 -7.96 -1.32 4.45
C GLY A 90 -8.20 -2.64 3.71
N GLU A 91 -7.38 -2.93 2.70
CA GLU A 91 -7.47 -4.16 1.92
C GLU A 91 -7.18 -5.40 2.76
N VAL A 92 -6.13 -5.39 3.58
CA VAL A 92 -5.83 -6.50 4.50
C VAL A 92 -6.98 -6.72 5.51
N ARG A 93 -7.56 -5.65 6.07
CA ARG A 93 -8.72 -5.76 6.97
C ARG A 93 -9.98 -6.24 6.26
N ARG A 94 -10.18 -5.87 5.00
CA ARG A 94 -11.29 -6.35 4.17
C ARG A 94 -11.15 -7.84 3.92
N HIS A 95 -9.96 -8.31 3.55
CA HIS A 95 -9.68 -9.74 3.38
C HIS A 95 -10.03 -10.54 4.65
N PHE A 96 -9.62 -10.09 5.83
CA PHE A 96 -10.06 -10.72 7.07
C PHE A 96 -11.59 -10.70 7.24
N ARG A 97 -12.30 -9.63 6.86
CA ARG A 97 -13.78 -9.59 7.00
C ARG A 97 -14.47 -10.56 6.05
N ASP A 98 -13.97 -10.66 4.83
CA ASP A 98 -14.58 -11.44 3.76
C ASP A 98 -14.24 -12.94 3.92
N ASN A 99 -13.09 -13.27 4.52
CA ASN A 99 -12.66 -14.64 4.83
C ASN A 99 -12.94 -15.09 6.28
N SER A 100 -13.14 -14.18 7.24
CA SER A 100 -13.40 -14.51 8.66
C SER A 100 -14.82 -14.18 9.11
N TRP A 101 -15.70 -15.18 9.05
CA TRP A 101 -16.68 -15.36 10.14
C TRP A 101 -16.06 -16.14 11.34
N SER A 102 -14.75 -16.43 11.33
CA SER A 102 -14.10 -17.26 12.37
C SER A 102 -13.04 -16.59 13.23
N VAL A 103 -12.66 -15.32 13.02
CA VAL A 103 -11.61 -14.69 13.84
C VAL A 103 -12.03 -13.30 14.35
N LYS A 104 -12.35 -13.22 15.64
CA LYS A 104 -12.54 -11.97 16.39
C LYS A 104 -11.30 -11.09 16.25
N VAL A 105 -11.40 -9.98 15.51
CA VAL A 105 -10.33 -8.97 15.42
C VAL A 105 -10.02 -8.38 16.81
N PRO A 106 -8.82 -8.60 17.39
CA PRO A 106 -8.51 -8.14 18.74
C PRO A 106 -8.31 -6.62 18.84
N ARG A 107 -8.68 -6.06 20.00
CA ARG A 107 -8.75 -4.62 20.31
C ARG A 107 -7.47 -3.81 20.06
N ARG A 108 -6.28 -4.44 19.98
CA ARG A 108 -4.99 -3.73 19.75
C ARG A 108 -4.91 -2.99 18.41
N LEU A 109 -5.71 -3.36 17.40
CA LEU A 109 -5.78 -2.58 16.15
C LEU A 109 -6.56 -1.27 16.26
N LYS A 110 -7.31 -1.02 17.35
CA LYS A 110 -7.93 0.29 17.59
C LYS A 110 -6.92 1.35 18.07
N GLU A 111 -5.80 0.94 18.66
CA GLU A 111 -4.85 1.88 19.29
C GLU A 111 -3.79 2.45 18.33
N LEU A 112 -3.63 1.87 17.13
CA LEU A 112 -2.67 2.36 16.14
C LEU A 112 -3.13 3.63 15.39
N HIS A 113 -4.26 4.22 15.77
CA HIS A 113 -4.76 5.49 15.23
C HIS A 113 -4.24 6.71 16.02
N LEU A 114 -3.51 6.51 17.12
CA LEU A 114 -3.13 7.57 18.07
C LEU A 114 -1.64 7.95 18.06
N ARG A 115 -0.84 7.46 17.10
CA ARG A 115 0.61 7.76 17.03
C ARG A 115 1.15 8.04 15.62
N LEU A 116 0.42 8.83 14.86
CA LEU A 116 0.93 9.62 13.73
C LEU A 116 0.51 11.08 13.98
#